data_AF-A0A1E4TXL7-F1
#
_entry.id   AF-A0A1E4TXL7-F1
#
_cell.length_a   1.000
_cell.length_b   1.000
_cell.length_c   1.000
_cell.angle_alpha   90.00
_cell.angle_beta   90.00
_cell.angle_gamma   90.00
#
_symmetry.space_group_name_H-M   'P 1'
#
loop_
_entity.id
_entity.type
_entity.pdbx_description
1 polymer ?
#
loop_
_entity_poly.entity_id
_entity_poly.type
_entity_poly.pdbx_seq_one_letter_code
_entity_poly.pdbx_strand_id
1 'polypeptide(L)' 'MAARAPSRSYDMIMKLLLVGDSGVGKSCLLLRFVEDKFNPSFITTIGIDFKIRTIE' A
#
# COMPACT_ATOMS: atom_id res chain seq x y z
N MET A 1 -13.95 35.53 9.86
CA MET A 1 -12.80 34.75 10.36
C MET A 1 -12.79 33.43 9.57
N ALA A 2 -12.02 33.35 8.49
CA ALA A 2 -12.01 32.16 7.63
C ALA A 2 -11.22 31.04 8.32
N ALA A 3 -11.87 29.89 8.51
CA ALA A 3 -11.22 28.70 9.06
C ALA A 3 -10.07 28.27 8.14
N ARG A 4 -8.87 28.17 8.71
CA ARG A 4 -7.67 27.70 8.03
C ARG A 4 -7.91 26.25 7.58
N ALA A 5 -7.88 26.01 6.26
CA ALA A 5 -7.93 24.66 5.72
C ALA A 5 -6.85 23.80 6.41
N PRO A 6 -7.14 22.54 6.78
CA PRO A 6 -6.17 21.70 7.48
C PRO A 6 -4.90 21.61 6.63
N SER A 7 -3.77 21.99 7.24
CA SER A 7 -2.45 21.82 6.64
C SER A 7 -2.25 20.34 6.32
N ARG A 8 -1.81 20.06 5.09
CA ARG A 8 -1.59 18.73 4.50
C ARG A 8 -1.19 17.68 5.55
N SER A 9 -1.94 16.59 5.63
CA SER A 9 -1.84 15.54 6.66
C SER A 9 -0.69 14.54 6.43
N TYR A 10 0.46 15.00 5.97
CA TYR A 10 1.73 14.27 5.84
C TYR A 10 2.85 15.21 5.37
N ASP A 11 4.08 14.99 5.82
CA ASP A 11 5.25 15.77 5.38
C ASP A 11 5.79 15.29 4.01
N MET A 12 5.60 14.01 3.69
CA MET A 12 6.13 13.38 2.48
C MET A 12 5.17 12.35 1.89
N ILE A 13 5.18 12.19 0.57
CA ILE A 13 4.52 11.09 -0.15
C ILE A 13 5.57 10.21 -0.79
N MET A 14 5.52 8.91 -0.49
CA MET A 14 6.34 7.90 -1.15
C MET A 14 5.48 7.04 -2.07
N LYS A 15 5.91 6.87 -3.34
CA LYS A 15 5.27 5.98 -4.32
C LYS A 15 6.14 4.75 -4.51
N LEU A 16 5.59 3.57 -4.22
CA LEU A 16 6.27 2.29 -4.32
C LEU A 16 5.64 1.43 -5.43
N LEU A 17 6.48 0.82 -6.27
CA LEU A 17 6.06 -0.12 -7.30
C LEU A 17 6.79 -1.46 -7.09
N LEU A 18 6.03 -2.53 -6.89
CA LEU A 18 6.56 -3.89 -6.77
C LEU A 18 6.48 -4.60 -8.13
N VAL A 19 7.61 -5.06 -8.64
CA VAL A 19 7.73 -5.79 -9.92
C VAL A 19 8.46 -7.11 -9.71
N GLY A 20 8.11 -8.11 -10.52
CA GLY A 20 8.66 -9.46 -10.45
C GLY A 20 7.66 -10.49 -10.98
N ASP A 21 8.08 -11.75 -11.08
CA ASP A 21 7.30 -12.81 -11.69
C ASP A 21 5.98 -13.10 -10.95
N SER A 22 5.07 -13.76 -11.66
CA SER A 22 3.86 -14.30 -11.05
C SER A 22 4.21 -15.27 -9.92
N GLY A 23 3.46 -15.24 -8.81
CA GLY A 23 3.69 -16.18 -7.71
C GLY A 23 4.73 -15.79 -6.65
N VAL A 24 5.59 -14.79 -6.89
CA VAL A 24 6.71 -14.46 -5.96
C VAL A 24 6.28 -13.74 -4.68
N GLY A 25 4.98 -13.57 -4.43
CA GLY A 25 4.47 -13.00 -3.18
C GLY A 25 4.40 -11.47 -3.09
N LYS A 26 4.43 -10.75 -4.23
CA LYS A 26 4.31 -9.26 -4.25
C LYS A 26 3.07 -8.76 -3.50
N SER A 27 1.90 -9.35 -3.77
CA SER A 27 0.64 -8.97 -3.13
C SER A 27 0.62 -9.34 -1.65
N CYS A 28 1.24 -10.47 -1.27
CA CYS A 28 1.42 -10.86 0.13
C CYS A 28 2.26 -9.83 0.89
N LEU A 29 3.34 -9.34 0.28
CA LEU A 29 4.20 -8.31 0.88
C LEU A 29 3.46 -6.98 1.02
N LEU A 30 2.70 -6.56 0.00
CA LEU A 30 1.89 -5.33 0.05
C LEU A 30 0.85 -5.40 1.18
N LEU A 31 0.10 -6.52 1.28
CA LEU A 31 -0.90 -6.72 2.32
C LEU A 31 -0.27 -6.77 3.71
N ARG A 32 0.88 -7.43 3.86
CA ARG A 32 1.61 -7.44 5.13
C ARG A 32 2.08 -6.06 5.52
N PHE A 33 2.54 -5.25 4.56
CA PHE A 33 2.96 -3.89 4.83
C PHE A 33 1.79 -2.98 5.21
N VAL A 34 0.64 -3.09 4.56
CA VAL A 34 -0.49 -2.16 4.79
C VAL A 34 -1.41 -2.59 5.93
N GLU A 35 -1.68 -3.89 6.05
CA GLU A 35 -2.71 -4.44 6.94
C GLU A 35 -2.14 -5.35 8.04
N ASP A 36 -0.82 -5.61 8.03
CA ASP A 36 -0.14 -6.58 8.91
C ASP A 36 -0.73 -8.00 8.86
N LYS A 37 -1.34 -8.36 7.73
CA LYS A 37 -1.95 -9.68 7.51
C LYS A 37 -1.16 -10.51 6.52
N PHE A 38 -1.13 -11.81 6.75
CA PHE A 38 -0.63 -12.79 5.81
C PHE A 38 -1.73 -13.79 5.45
N ASN A 39 -2.05 -13.91 4.15
CA ASN A 39 -2.96 -14.93 3.65
C ASN A 39 -2.14 -16.03 2.95
N PRO A 40 -2.09 -17.25 3.51
CA PRO A 40 -1.40 -18.39 2.88
C PRO A 40 -2.13 -18.90 1.63
N SER A 41 -3.42 -18.60 1.47
CA SER A 41 -4.17 -18.90 0.25
C SER A 41 -3.80 -17.89 -0.82
N PHE A 42 -2.77 -18.21 -1.59
CA PHE A 42 -2.26 -17.36 -2.65
C PHE A 42 -3.09 -17.53 -3.93
N ILE A 43 -3.66 -16.42 -4.41
CA ILE A 43 -4.22 -16.32 -5.76
C ILE A 43 -3.38 -15.30 -6.51
N THR A 44 -2.87 -15.69 -7.68
CA THR A 44 -2.14 -14.78 -8.55
C THR A 44 -2.99 -13.57 -8.90
N THR A 45 -2.46 -12.37 -8.67
CA THR A 45 -3.12 -11.14 -9.08
C THR A 45 -3.06 -11.02 -10.61
N ILE A 46 -4.22 -10.97 -11.26
CA ILE A 46 -4.35 -10.82 -12.71
C ILE A 46 -4.16 -9.34 -13.15
N GLY A 47 -4.29 -8.39 -12.20
CA GLY A 47 -4.16 -6.95 -12.44
C GLY A 47 -3.22 -6.23 -11.46
N ILE A 48 -3.49 -4.94 -11.22
CA ILE A 48 -2.74 -4.09 -10.28
C ILE A 48 -3.47 -4.04 -8.95
N ASP A 49 -2.75 -4.26 -7.85
CA ASP A 49 -3.23 -4.00 -6.49
C ASP A 49 -2.61 -2.68 -5.99
N PHE A 50 -3.45 -1.78 -5.51
CA PHE A 50 -3.05 -0.46 -5.03
C PHE A 50 -3.58 -0.23 -3.62
N LYS A 51 -2.66 0.10 -2.70
CA LYS A 51 -2.95 0.34 -1.29
C LYS A 51 -2.19 1.57 -0.82
N ILE A 52 -2.77 2.30 0.12
CA ILE A 52 -2.16 3.46 0.78
C ILE A 52 -2.04 3.15 2.27
N ARG A 53 -0.86 3.43 2.84
CA ARG A 53 -0.62 3.43 4.27
C ARG A 53 -0.01 4.78 4.66
N THR A 54 -0.63 5.45 5.61
CA THR A 54 0.00 6.59 6.30
C THR A 54 0.86 6.04 7.43
N ILE A 55 2.10 6.52 7.53
CA ILE A 55 3.04 6.17 8.60
C ILE A 55 3.14 7.40 9.51
N GLU A 56 3.13 7.16 10.83
CA GLU A 56 3.40 8.17 11.86
C GLU A 56 4.90 8.29 12.15
#